data_AF-A0A7S9IL97-F1
#
_entry.id   AF-A0A7S9IL97-F1
#
_cell.length_a   1.000
_cell.length_b   1.000
_cell.length_c   1.000
_cell.angle_alpha   90.00
_cell.angle_beta   90.00
_cell.angle_gamma   90.00
#
_symmetry.space_group_name_H-M   'P 1'
#
loop_
_entity.id
_entity.type
_entity.pdbx_description
1 polymer ?
#
loop_
_entity_poly.entity_id
_entity_poly.type
_entity_poly.pdbx_seq_one_letter_code
_entity_poly.pdbx_strand_id
1 'polypeptide(L)'
;MSSLVDFYNDLIARQGFEERKGIEETLRYLENGHNVILKAPTGYGKTTLTMILANAVSSNIDIGSRVIHVLPYRAIVQDLYLKLKKYADKGIIYTKSIGAQDMDYHDSPFFMKKVNVTTLDTFILNLFKLPTIDFKLIFKNYGSHYEFPRALIYSSIVIFDEFHLLGEDGKSLGAGLSAIEVLSDAGVPIVVTSATIDKGLERVLMDKLGKSGKVVYASDFKIDRKIYVNELEKDEISIADEKVKEGKRVLLVYNTRMGAIEAYWKLKERGLSPILIHSKFSKKDRIDKVNKINDAKLVVSTQVIEAGIDTSFDVLITEACPSHNLIQRAGRVARYGKGGKGKLEGEVYIFPFSGKVYNEGEVKETMKRVRKLKTIDESLLIERDYTKEIDSILARDLSVIDNSVFVDYKKVKSLYENICSITRETSIILGFPPNSDNVDDAIPLTEEEAIKIIKSKGSSAFVGNSNIKLYAGKCLQLEMIKNDILGVRIQDYNSEIGGVY
;
A
#
# COMPACT_ATOMS: atom_id res chain seq x y z
N MET A 1 16.90 -28.00 -8.23
CA MET A 1 16.15 -27.00 -9.03
C MET A 1 17.19 -26.09 -9.64
N SER A 2 17.14 -25.94 -10.96
CA SER A 2 18.14 -25.22 -11.77
C SER A 2 17.59 -23.92 -12.34
N SER A 3 16.26 -23.76 -12.38
CA SER A 3 15.61 -22.56 -12.89
C SER A 3 14.58 -21.97 -11.92
N LEU A 4 14.23 -20.69 -12.09
CA LEU A 4 13.11 -20.07 -11.36
C LEU A 4 11.78 -20.79 -11.61
N VAL A 5 11.59 -21.30 -12.84
CA VAL A 5 10.39 -22.05 -13.21
C VAL A 5 10.34 -23.39 -12.48
N ASP A 6 11.47 -24.03 -12.19
CA ASP A 6 11.50 -25.26 -11.38
C ASP A 6 10.98 -25.00 -9.95
N PHE A 7 11.37 -23.87 -9.34
CA PHE A 7 10.88 -23.48 -8.01
C PHE A 7 9.38 -23.18 -8.02
N TYR A 8 8.89 -22.56 -9.09
CA TYR A 8 7.46 -22.34 -9.30
C TYR A 8 6.70 -23.67 -9.41
N ASN A 9 7.15 -24.57 -10.28
CA ASN A 9 6.53 -25.88 -10.50
C ASN A 9 6.52 -26.74 -9.23
N ASP A 10 7.59 -26.73 -8.44
CA ASP A 10 7.63 -27.42 -7.15
C ASP A 10 6.66 -26.79 -6.14
N LEU A 11 6.62 -25.47 -6.05
CA LEU A 11 5.73 -24.77 -5.12
C LEU A 11 4.26 -25.06 -5.42
N ILE A 12 3.84 -24.94 -6.69
CA ILE A 12 2.45 -25.21 -7.08
C ILE A 12 2.08 -26.68 -6.84
N ALA A 13 2.99 -27.62 -7.16
CA ALA A 13 2.74 -29.05 -6.97
C ALA A 13 2.60 -29.40 -5.48
N ARG A 14 3.47 -28.89 -4.61
CA ARG A 14 3.43 -29.16 -3.16
C ARG A 14 2.23 -28.52 -2.46
N GLN A 15 1.81 -27.34 -2.92
CA GLN A 15 0.72 -26.60 -2.28
C GLN A 15 -0.65 -26.86 -2.93
N GLY A 16 -0.69 -27.59 -4.04
CA GLY A 16 -1.92 -27.78 -4.83
C GLY A 16 -2.46 -26.47 -5.38
N PHE A 17 -1.59 -25.51 -5.70
CA PHE A 17 -1.99 -24.25 -6.30
C PHE A 17 -2.28 -24.44 -7.78
N GLU A 18 -3.26 -23.70 -8.28
CA GLU A 18 -3.51 -23.62 -9.72
C GLU A 18 -2.36 -22.90 -10.43
N GLU A 19 -2.10 -23.32 -11.66
CA GLU A 19 -1.15 -22.65 -12.52
C GLU A 19 -1.59 -21.22 -12.85
N ARG A 20 -0.63 -20.31 -12.85
CA ARG A 20 -0.71 -18.89 -13.18
C ARG A 20 0.39 -18.54 -14.18
N LYS A 21 0.04 -18.52 -15.46
CA LYS A 21 0.96 -18.32 -16.60
C LYS A 21 1.70 -16.98 -16.52
N GLY A 22 1.04 -15.93 -16.06
CA GLY A 22 1.67 -14.63 -15.86
C GLY A 22 2.75 -14.64 -14.77
N ILE A 23 2.64 -15.48 -13.73
CA ILE A 23 3.72 -15.69 -12.75
C ILE A 23 4.88 -16.43 -13.42
N GLU A 24 4.59 -17.51 -14.13
CA GLU A 24 5.62 -18.29 -14.84
C GLU A 24 6.39 -17.45 -15.88
N GLU A 25 5.67 -16.70 -16.71
CA GLU A 25 6.24 -15.81 -17.72
C GLU A 25 7.10 -14.70 -17.09
N THR A 26 6.65 -14.13 -15.97
CA THR A 26 7.45 -13.17 -15.19
C THR A 26 8.78 -13.78 -14.75
N LEU A 27 8.76 -15.01 -14.22
CA LEU A 27 9.98 -15.70 -13.78
C LEU A 27 10.91 -16.03 -14.93
N ARG A 28 10.38 -16.44 -16.09
CA ARG A 28 11.17 -16.68 -17.30
C ARG A 28 11.86 -15.40 -17.78
N TYR A 29 11.18 -14.26 -17.74
CA TYR A 29 11.79 -12.98 -18.11
C TYR A 29 12.91 -12.58 -17.15
N LEU A 30 12.68 -12.69 -15.83
CA LEU A 30 13.70 -12.40 -14.81
C LEU A 30 14.95 -13.27 -14.98
N GLU A 31 14.76 -14.57 -15.21
CA GLU A 31 15.86 -15.51 -15.43
C GLU A 31 16.68 -15.18 -16.69
N ASN A 32 16.07 -14.55 -17.68
CA ASN A 32 16.75 -14.06 -18.89
C ASN A 32 17.28 -12.62 -18.75
N GLY A 33 17.34 -12.07 -17.53
CA GLY A 33 17.90 -10.74 -17.26
C GLY A 33 16.96 -9.57 -17.62
N HIS A 34 15.66 -9.82 -17.74
CA HIS A 34 14.67 -8.78 -17.99
C HIS A 34 13.97 -8.33 -16.70
N ASN A 35 13.73 -7.03 -16.59
CA ASN A 35 12.85 -6.46 -15.56
C ASN A 35 11.40 -6.52 -16.04
N VAL A 36 10.47 -6.78 -15.12
CA VAL A 36 9.08 -7.12 -15.50
C VAL A 36 8.07 -6.20 -14.85
N ILE A 37 7.13 -5.69 -15.65
CA ILE A 37 5.86 -5.12 -15.20
C ILE A 37 4.79 -6.22 -15.32
N LEU A 38 4.37 -6.78 -14.19
CA LEU A 38 3.28 -7.74 -14.13
C LEU A 38 1.96 -7.03 -13.83
N LYS A 39 1.11 -6.96 -14.86
CA LYS A 39 -0.27 -6.48 -14.75
C LYS A 39 -1.16 -7.67 -14.40
N ALA A 40 -1.52 -7.75 -13.12
CA ALA A 40 -2.25 -8.89 -12.57
C ALA A 40 -3.34 -8.47 -11.58
N PRO A 41 -4.59 -8.97 -11.75
CA PRO A 41 -5.72 -8.58 -10.93
C PRO A 41 -5.53 -8.99 -9.46
N THR A 42 -6.28 -8.34 -8.57
CA THR A 42 -6.32 -8.72 -7.15
C THR A 42 -6.78 -10.17 -7.02
N GLY A 43 -6.11 -10.95 -6.15
CA GLY A 43 -6.38 -12.38 -5.99
C GLY A 43 -5.66 -13.30 -6.98
N TYR A 44 -4.89 -12.77 -7.95
CA TYR A 44 -4.08 -13.58 -8.87
C TYR A 44 -3.00 -14.43 -8.17
N GLY A 45 -2.65 -14.07 -6.92
CA GLY A 45 -1.61 -14.76 -6.15
C GLY A 45 -0.23 -14.13 -6.31
N LYS A 46 -0.13 -12.81 -6.53
CA LYS A 46 1.13 -12.06 -6.69
C LYS A 46 2.15 -12.34 -5.57
N THR A 47 1.68 -12.56 -4.32
CA THR A 47 2.53 -12.96 -3.18
C THR A 47 3.37 -14.21 -3.43
N THR A 48 2.90 -15.13 -4.30
CA THR A 48 3.61 -16.36 -4.65
C THR A 48 4.98 -16.05 -5.28
N LEU A 49 5.11 -14.95 -6.03
CA LEU A 49 6.40 -14.49 -6.58
C LEU A 49 7.46 -14.34 -5.48
N THR A 50 7.09 -13.74 -4.35
CA THR A 50 8.02 -13.55 -3.22
C THR A 50 8.48 -14.88 -2.63
N MET A 51 7.59 -15.88 -2.55
CA MET A 51 7.92 -17.21 -2.04
C MET A 51 8.87 -17.94 -2.98
N ILE A 52 8.63 -17.88 -4.28
CA ILE A 52 9.47 -18.52 -5.31
C ILE A 52 10.86 -17.90 -5.31
N LEU A 53 10.94 -16.56 -5.34
CA LEU A 53 12.20 -15.84 -5.32
C LEU A 53 12.96 -16.05 -3.99
N ALA A 54 12.24 -16.15 -2.86
CA ALA A 54 12.85 -16.50 -1.57
C ALA A 54 13.53 -17.88 -1.58
N ASN A 55 12.91 -18.86 -2.25
CA ASN A 55 13.50 -20.20 -2.41
C ASN A 55 14.68 -20.19 -3.37
N ALA A 56 14.61 -19.39 -4.45
CA ALA A 56 15.70 -19.22 -5.40
C ALA A 56 16.96 -18.61 -4.76
N VAL A 57 16.85 -17.48 -4.05
CA VAL A 57 17.99 -16.83 -3.34
C VAL A 57 18.50 -17.64 -2.13
N SER A 58 17.76 -18.67 -1.74
CA SER A 58 18.17 -19.64 -0.72
C SER A 58 18.85 -20.88 -1.30
N SER A 59 19.01 -20.91 -2.63
CA SER A 59 19.59 -22.01 -3.40
C SER A 59 20.72 -21.49 -4.31
N ASN A 60 21.32 -22.36 -5.13
CA ASN A 60 22.45 -22.02 -6.00
C ASN A 60 22.04 -21.31 -7.31
N ILE A 61 21.02 -20.44 -7.30
CA ILE A 61 20.69 -19.60 -8.46
C ILE A 61 21.33 -18.23 -8.27
N ASP A 62 22.15 -17.82 -9.24
CA ASP A 62 22.79 -16.51 -9.27
C ASP A 62 21.90 -15.45 -9.94
N ILE A 63 20.85 -15.06 -9.22
CA ILE A 63 19.94 -13.97 -9.63
C ILE A 63 19.86 -12.86 -8.57
N GLY A 64 20.42 -13.10 -7.39
CA GLY A 64 20.40 -12.16 -6.28
C GLY A 64 20.60 -12.88 -4.95
N SER A 65 21.05 -12.13 -3.94
CA SER A 65 21.37 -12.67 -2.62
C SER A 65 20.22 -12.56 -1.61
N ARG A 66 19.19 -11.76 -1.92
CA ARG A 66 18.00 -11.54 -1.09
C ARG A 66 16.82 -11.04 -1.92
N VAL A 67 15.62 -11.11 -1.36
CA VAL A 67 14.40 -10.53 -1.92
C VAL A 67 13.95 -9.36 -1.05
N ILE A 68 13.64 -8.23 -1.66
CA ILE A 68 13.04 -7.06 -0.99
C ILE A 68 11.67 -6.80 -1.62
N HIS A 69 10.62 -7.06 -0.86
CA HIS A 69 9.23 -6.80 -1.26
C HIS A 69 8.80 -5.44 -0.69
N VAL A 70 8.62 -4.47 -1.58
CA VAL A 70 8.22 -3.10 -1.30
C VAL A 70 6.71 -2.96 -1.47
N LEU A 71 6.03 -2.56 -0.40
CA LEU A 71 4.59 -2.31 -0.35
C LEU A 71 4.29 -0.81 -0.18
N PRO A 72 3.13 -0.34 -0.63
CA PRO A 72 2.74 1.07 -0.50
C PRO A 72 2.32 1.42 0.94
N TYR A 73 1.76 0.48 1.71
CA TYR A 73 1.22 0.73 3.04
C TYR A 73 1.80 -0.18 4.13
N ARG A 74 2.07 0.40 5.31
CA ARG A 74 2.60 -0.30 6.50
C ARG A 74 1.70 -1.45 6.98
N ALA A 75 0.37 -1.30 6.88
CA ALA A 75 -0.56 -2.33 7.35
C ALA A 75 -0.36 -3.66 6.59
N ILE A 76 -0.12 -3.59 5.28
CA ILE A 76 0.08 -4.79 4.44
C ILE A 76 1.45 -5.42 4.72
N VAL A 77 2.45 -4.65 5.14
CA VAL A 77 3.80 -5.15 5.46
C VAL A 77 3.75 -6.21 6.56
N GLN A 78 3.03 -5.95 7.65
CA GLN A 78 2.95 -6.87 8.78
C GLN A 78 2.19 -8.15 8.42
N ASP A 79 1.07 -8.04 7.69
CA ASP A 79 0.29 -9.18 7.25
C ASP A 79 1.10 -10.10 6.32
N LEU A 80 1.80 -9.51 5.33
CA LEU A 80 2.66 -10.25 4.43
C LEU A 80 3.85 -10.87 5.19
N TYR A 81 4.50 -10.13 6.07
CA TYR A 81 5.60 -10.65 6.90
C TYR A 81 5.20 -11.87 7.72
N LEU A 82 4.08 -11.79 8.45
CA LEU A 82 3.58 -12.91 9.26
C LEU A 82 3.19 -14.11 8.38
N LYS A 83 2.59 -13.85 7.21
CA LYS A 83 2.26 -14.90 6.24
C LYS A 83 3.51 -15.62 5.72
N LEU A 84 4.55 -14.87 5.32
CA LEU A 84 5.82 -15.45 4.85
C LEU A 84 6.52 -16.23 5.97
N LYS A 85 6.55 -15.70 7.19
CA LYS A 85 7.12 -16.39 8.36
C LYS A 85 6.42 -17.73 8.62
N LYS A 86 5.09 -17.75 8.60
CA LYS A 86 4.29 -18.98 8.71
C LYS A 86 4.61 -19.99 7.60
N TYR A 87 4.85 -19.53 6.37
CA TYR A 87 5.25 -20.41 5.28
C TYR A 87 6.68 -20.95 5.44
N ALA A 88 7.61 -20.18 5.97
CA ALA A 88 8.93 -20.68 6.34
C ALA A 88 8.89 -21.71 7.48
N ASP A 89 8.06 -21.49 8.50
CA ASP A 89 7.91 -22.45 9.61
C ASP A 89 7.34 -23.80 9.13
N LYS A 90 6.52 -23.77 8.08
CA LYS A 90 6.00 -24.97 7.41
C LYS A 90 6.97 -25.60 6.39
N GLY A 91 8.15 -25.01 6.19
CA GLY A 91 9.14 -25.47 5.20
C GLY A 91 8.77 -25.22 3.74
N ILE A 92 7.76 -24.38 3.48
CA ILE A 92 7.34 -23.99 2.12
C ILE A 92 8.31 -22.96 1.56
N ILE A 93 8.75 -22.02 2.42
CA ILE A 93 9.91 -21.17 2.16
C ILE A 93 11.14 -21.81 2.80
N TYR A 94 12.23 -21.95 2.05
CA TYR A 94 13.40 -22.72 2.46
C TYR A 94 14.25 -22.02 3.54
N THR A 95 14.17 -20.70 3.62
CA THR A 95 14.89 -19.89 4.61
C THR A 95 13.98 -19.43 5.73
N LYS A 96 14.50 -19.43 6.97
CA LYS A 96 13.88 -18.77 8.12
C LYS A 96 14.32 -17.30 8.28
N SER A 97 15.25 -16.84 7.45
CA SER A 97 15.75 -15.46 7.45
C SER A 97 14.77 -14.53 6.73
N ILE A 98 13.64 -14.27 7.40
CA ILE A 98 12.57 -13.38 6.95
C ILE A 98 12.42 -12.25 7.96
N GLY A 99 12.34 -11.02 7.49
CA GLY A 99 12.07 -9.85 8.33
C GLY A 99 11.22 -8.80 7.65
N ALA A 100 10.74 -7.89 8.48
CA ALA A 100 10.11 -6.66 8.02
C ALA A 100 10.88 -5.45 8.54
N GLN A 101 10.90 -4.39 7.75
CA GLN A 101 11.43 -3.10 8.16
C GLN A 101 10.49 -2.00 7.68
N ASP A 102 10.05 -1.15 8.59
CA ASP A 102 9.43 0.14 8.30
C ASP A 102 10.10 1.23 9.16
N MET A 103 9.49 2.41 9.31
CA MET A 103 10.05 3.48 10.14
C MET A 103 10.04 3.18 11.65
N ASP A 104 9.12 2.34 12.11
CA ASP A 104 8.89 2.07 13.53
C ASP A 104 9.26 0.63 13.92
N TYR A 105 9.42 -0.26 12.93
CA TYR A 105 9.73 -1.67 13.10
C TYR A 105 10.99 -2.07 12.35
N HIS A 106 11.94 -2.76 13.00
CA HIS A 106 13.26 -3.06 12.46
C HIS A 106 13.71 -4.51 12.71
N ASP A 107 12.88 -5.50 12.36
CA ASP A 107 13.24 -6.93 12.49
C ASP A 107 14.30 -7.39 11.46
N SER A 108 14.59 -6.56 10.45
CA SER A 108 15.71 -6.75 9.53
C SER A 108 16.46 -5.43 9.34
N PRO A 109 17.28 -4.98 10.30
CA PRO A 109 17.99 -3.71 10.18
C PRO A 109 18.83 -3.70 8.90
N PHE A 110 18.82 -2.57 8.18
CA PHE A 110 19.49 -2.39 6.90
C PHE A 110 19.11 -3.40 5.79
N PHE A 111 17.99 -4.13 5.93
CA PHE A 111 17.63 -5.25 5.05
C PHE A 111 18.59 -6.46 5.06
N MET A 112 19.22 -6.74 6.21
CA MET A 112 20.20 -7.83 6.35
C MET A 112 19.64 -9.26 6.16
N LYS A 113 18.35 -9.49 6.41
CA LYS A 113 17.74 -10.82 6.22
C LYS A 113 17.61 -11.18 4.74
N LYS A 114 17.44 -12.47 4.43
CA LYS A 114 17.32 -12.97 3.05
C LYS A 114 16.02 -12.56 2.38
N VAL A 115 14.94 -12.40 3.14
CA VAL A 115 13.64 -11.95 2.64
C VAL A 115 13.19 -10.78 3.48
N ASN A 116 12.97 -9.63 2.85
CA ASN A 116 12.60 -8.40 3.51
C ASN A 116 11.25 -7.94 2.98
N VAL A 117 10.34 -7.58 3.87
CA VAL A 117 9.10 -6.86 3.54
C VAL A 117 9.22 -5.44 4.08
N THR A 118 8.99 -4.45 3.24
CA THR A 118 9.20 -3.04 3.61
C THR A 118 8.15 -2.14 2.99
N THR A 119 8.03 -0.93 3.52
CA THR A 119 7.32 0.15 2.82
C THR A 119 8.21 0.85 1.80
N LEU A 120 7.58 1.55 0.84
CA LEU A 120 8.27 2.44 -0.10
C LEU A 120 9.14 3.47 0.64
N ASP A 121 8.61 4.19 1.62
CA ASP A 121 9.34 5.21 2.37
C ASP A 121 10.68 4.67 2.89
N THR A 122 10.61 3.55 3.61
CA THR A 122 11.79 2.91 4.19
C THR A 122 12.75 2.41 3.12
N PHE A 123 12.25 1.89 2.01
CA PHE A 123 13.08 1.45 0.89
C PHE A 123 13.85 2.62 0.26
N ILE A 124 13.14 3.70 -0.10
CA ILE A 124 13.69 4.91 -0.70
C ILE A 124 14.73 5.55 0.23
N LEU A 125 14.43 5.68 1.53
CA LEU A 125 15.35 6.26 2.49
C LEU A 125 16.65 5.46 2.63
N ASN A 126 16.57 4.13 2.66
CA ASN A 126 17.75 3.27 2.68
C ASN A 126 18.54 3.33 1.37
N LEU A 127 17.87 3.37 0.21
CA LEU A 127 18.52 3.46 -1.11
C LEU A 127 19.24 4.81 -1.29
N PHE A 128 18.59 5.91 -0.95
CA PHE A 128 19.11 7.27 -1.15
C PHE A 128 19.80 7.84 0.09
N LYS A 129 20.65 7.01 0.70
CA LYS A 129 21.65 7.40 1.71
C LYS A 129 21.13 7.96 3.04
N LEU A 130 19.88 7.71 3.42
CA LEU A 130 19.28 8.14 4.69
C LEU A 130 18.66 6.94 5.46
N PRO A 131 19.46 5.92 5.83
CA PRO A 131 18.94 4.70 6.45
C PRO A 131 18.08 4.97 7.68
N THR A 132 16.90 4.34 7.70
CA THR A 132 15.89 4.56 8.74
C THR A 132 16.38 4.17 10.15
N ILE A 133 17.24 3.16 10.25
CA ILE A 133 17.82 2.71 11.52
C ILE A 133 18.83 3.72 12.11
N ASP A 134 19.55 4.46 11.25
CA ASP A 134 20.48 5.52 11.69
C ASP A 134 19.81 6.89 11.69
N PHE A 135 18.51 7.00 11.39
CA PHE A 135 17.84 8.27 11.16
C PHE A 135 18.08 9.24 12.34
N LYS A 136 17.89 8.78 13.58
CA LYS A 136 18.20 9.59 14.77
C LYS A 136 19.68 10.00 14.86
N LEU A 137 20.61 9.11 14.54
CA LEU A 137 22.05 9.39 14.56
C LEU A 137 22.43 10.46 13.52
N ILE A 138 21.87 10.36 12.32
CA ILE A 138 22.06 11.31 11.22
C ILE A 138 21.59 12.71 11.65
N PHE A 139 20.39 12.82 12.21
CA PHE A 139 19.87 14.12 12.62
C PHE A 139 20.59 14.70 13.84
N LYS A 140 21.17 13.86 14.71
CA LYS A 140 22.08 14.26 15.79
C LYS A 140 23.56 14.46 15.37
N ASN A 141 23.87 14.31 14.07
CA ASN A 141 25.22 14.46 13.49
C ASN A 141 26.26 13.43 13.98
N TYR A 142 25.83 12.22 14.35
CA TYR A 142 26.73 11.16 14.80
C TYR A 142 27.29 10.27 13.68
N GLY A 143 26.74 10.33 12.47
CA GLY A 143 27.17 9.49 11.34
C GLY A 143 26.04 8.70 10.72
N SER A 144 26.38 7.84 9.75
CA SER A 144 25.45 6.99 9.01
C SER A 144 26.17 5.83 8.32
N HIS A 145 25.57 4.65 8.34
CA HIS A 145 26.05 3.45 7.66
C HIS A 145 25.41 3.28 6.27
N TYR A 146 25.10 4.38 5.60
CA TYR A 146 24.25 4.38 4.40
C TYR A 146 24.71 3.53 3.22
N GLU A 147 26.00 3.24 3.07
CA GLU A 147 26.47 2.34 2.01
C GLU A 147 26.13 0.88 2.27
N PHE A 148 25.93 0.49 3.54
CA PHE A 148 25.60 -0.87 3.91
C PHE A 148 24.23 -1.33 3.38
N PRO A 149 23.10 -0.65 3.65
CA PRO A 149 21.82 -1.02 3.07
C PRO A 149 21.80 -0.84 1.54
N ARG A 150 22.54 0.13 0.98
CA ARG A 150 22.68 0.28 -0.47
C ARG A 150 23.29 -0.97 -1.11
N ALA A 151 24.41 -1.46 -0.58
CA ALA A 151 25.03 -2.69 -1.05
C ALA A 151 24.08 -3.89 -0.95
N LEU A 152 23.26 -3.95 0.10
CA LEU A 152 22.24 -4.99 0.28
C LEU A 152 21.06 -4.84 -0.71
N ILE A 153 20.69 -3.63 -1.09
CA ILE A 153 19.66 -3.39 -2.12
C ILE A 153 20.19 -3.75 -3.52
N TYR A 154 21.39 -3.30 -3.90
CA TYR A 154 21.95 -3.57 -5.22
C TYR A 154 22.27 -5.05 -5.50
N SER A 155 22.40 -5.86 -4.45
CA SER A 155 22.60 -7.31 -4.59
C SER A 155 21.32 -8.13 -4.36
N SER A 156 20.15 -7.50 -4.45
CA SER A 156 18.84 -8.12 -4.21
C SER A 156 18.01 -8.30 -5.48
N ILE A 157 16.86 -8.94 -5.34
CA ILE A 157 15.73 -8.87 -6.27
C ILE A 157 14.67 -7.98 -5.61
N VAL A 158 14.18 -6.97 -6.31
CA VAL A 158 13.25 -5.99 -5.76
C VAL A 158 11.87 -6.15 -6.40
N ILE A 159 10.85 -6.31 -5.56
CA ILE A 159 9.45 -6.38 -5.98
C ILE A 159 8.76 -5.11 -5.50
N PHE A 160 8.22 -4.29 -6.41
CA PHE A 160 7.34 -3.19 -6.08
C PHE A 160 5.89 -3.63 -6.31
N ASP A 161 5.14 -3.84 -5.23
CA ASP A 161 3.74 -4.28 -5.31
C ASP A 161 2.76 -3.10 -5.23
N GLU A 162 1.62 -3.27 -5.89
CA GLU A 162 0.57 -2.27 -6.08
C GLU A 162 1.10 -0.88 -6.47
N PHE A 163 2.04 -0.82 -7.42
CA PHE A 163 2.72 0.42 -7.82
C PHE A 163 1.77 1.54 -8.30
N HIS A 164 0.58 1.19 -8.77
CA HIS A 164 -0.44 2.18 -9.16
C HIS A 164 -0.84 3.12 -8.02
N LEU A 165 -0.76 2.67 -6.76
CA LEU A 165 -1.07 3.51 -5.60
C LEU A 165 -0.07 4.67 -5.42
N LEU A 166 1.12 4.56 -6.03
CA LEU A 166 2.10 5.63 -6.00
C LEU A 166 1.74 6.76 -6.98
N GLY A 167 0.97 6.45 -8.03
CA GLY A 167 0.51 7.42 -9.03
C GLY A 167 -0.55 8.40 -8.53
N GLU A 168 -0.88 8.39 -7.24
CA GLU A 168 -1.80 9.35 -6.61
C GLU A 168 -1.05 10.53 -5.95
N ASP A 169 0.27 10.41 -5.73
CA ASP A 169 1.11 11.41 -5.04
C ASP A 169 2.41 11.62 -5.83
N GLY A 170 2.68 12.86 -6.25
CA GLY A 170 3.76 13.18 -7.17
C GLY A 170 5.16 12.87 -6.63
N LYS A 171 5.35 13.00 -5.31
CA LYS A 171 6.59 12.65 -4.62
C LYS A 171 6.79 11.14 -4.55
N SER A 172 5.74 10.40 -4.17
CA SER A 172 5.72 8.93 -4.12
C SER A 172 6.09 8.35 -5.47
N LEU A 173 5.42 8.84 -6.53
CA LEU A 173 5.68 8.43 -7.90
C LEU A 173 7.09 8.79 -8.33
N GLY A 174 7.53 10.03 -8.12
CA GLY A 174 8.88 10.48 -8.48
C GLY A 174 9.97 9.65 -7.79
N ALA A 175 9.86 9.44 -6.48
CA ALA A 175 10.80 8.62 -5.72
C ALA A 175 10.80 7.16 -6.16
N GLY A 176 9.62 6.56 -6.38
CA GLY A 176 9.47 5.19 -6.87
C GLY A 176 10.10 5.00 -8.26
N LEU A 177 9.85 5.93 -9.18
CA LEU A 177 10.43 5.90 -10.53
C LEU A 177 11.95 6.11 -10.52
N SER A 178 12.46 7.02 -9.69
CA SER A 178 13.92 7.20 -9.52
C SER A 178 14.58 5.95 -8.95
N ALA A 179 13.92 5.24 -8.02
CA ALA A 179 14.43 3.97 -7.53
C ALA A 179 14.45 2.91 -8.63
N ILE A 180 13.38 2.79 -9.42
CA ILE A 180 13.34 1.85 -10.55
C ILE A 180 14.47 2.12 -11.55
N GLU A 181 14.69 3.39 -11.90
CA GLU A 181 15.75 3.81 -12.83
C GLU A 181 17.14 3.42 -12.31
N VAL A 182 17.47 3.81 -11.06
CA VAL A 182 18.76 3.51 -10.42
C VAL A 182 19.01 2.00 -10.31
N LEU A 183 17.99 1.24 -9.92
CA LEU A 183 18.10 -0.21 -9.78
C LEU A 183 18.26 -0.89 -11.14
N SER A 184 17.53 -0.41 -12.16
CA SER A 184 17.60 -0.95 -13.51
C SER A 184 18.98 -0.68 -14.13
N ASP A 185 19.52 0.52 -13.96
CA ASP A 185 20.87 0.89 -14.42
C ASP A 185 21.97 0.05 -13.74
N ALA A 186 21.77 -0.32 -12.48
CA ALA A 186 22.66 -1.20 -11.73
C ALA A 186 22.49 -2.70 -12.05
N GLY A 187 21.54 -3.06 -12.92
CA GLY A 187 21.26 -4.46 -13.29
C GLY A 187 20.57 -5.27 -12.20
N VAL A 188 19.93 -4.60 -11.23
CA VAL A 188 19.14 -5.25 -10.18
C VAL A 188 17.87 -5.84 -10.82
N PRO A 189 17.52 -7.12 -10.57
CA PRO A 189 16.26 -7.67 -11.06
C PRO A 189 15.05 -7.03 -10.36
N ILE A 190 14.15 -6.47 -11.16
CA ILE A 190 12.97 -5.74 -10.69
C ILE A 190 11.68 -6.40 -11.20
N VAL A 191 10.72 -6.53 -10.30
CA VAL A 191 9.32 -6.84 -10.65
C VAL A 191 8.42 -5.74 -10.13
N VAL A 192 7.70 -5.07 -11.03
CA VAL A 192 6.63 -4.13 -10.69
C VAL A 192 5.30 -4.85 -10.86
N THR A 193 4.56 -5.03 -9.77
CA THR A 193 3.25 -5.71 -9.80
C THR A 193 2.13 -4.75 -9.49
N SER A 194 1.00 -4.88 -10.19
CA SER A 194 -0.16 -4.01 -9.96
C SER A 194 -1.42 -4.54 -10.66
N ALA A 195 -2.58 -4.31 -10.04
CA ALA A 195 -3.88 -4.64 -10.63
C ALA A 195 -4.36 -3.62 -11.68
N THR A 196 -3.97 -2.35 -11.57
CA THR A 196 -4.57 -1.26 -12.35
C THR A 196 -3.50 -0.29 -12.88
N ILE A 197 -2.61 -0.76 -13.76
CA ILE A 197 -1.67 0.11 -14.51
C ILE A 197 -2.34 0.57 -15.80
N ASP A 198 -2.68 1.86 -15.93
CA ASP A 198 -3.10 2.44 -17.21
C ASP A 198 -1.91 2.66 -18.16
N LYS A 199 -2.18 3.04 -19.41
CA LYS A 199 -1.16 3.15 -20.46
C LYS A 199 -0.13 4.26 -20.21
N GLY A 200 -0.48 5.29 -19.47
CA GLY A 200 0.42 6.37 -19.09
C GLY A 200 1.47 5.89 -18.10
N LEU A 201 1.02 5.21 -17.04
CA LEU A 201 1.93 4.66 -16.02
C LEU A 201 2.82 3.56 -16.62
N GLU A 202 2.25 2.70 -17.47
CA GLU A 202 3.00 1.68 -18.22
C GLU A 202 4.14 2.32 -19.04
N ARG A 203 3.86 3.42 -19.74
CA ARG A 203 4.85 4.15 -20.55
C ARG A 203 6.00 4.68 -19.70
N VAL A 204 5.69 5.35 -18.58
CA VAL A 204 6.71 5.92 -17.71
C VAL A 204 7.55 4.83 -17.04
N LEU A 205 6.93 3.74 -16.59
CA LEU A 205 7.66 2.60 -16.03
C LEU A 205 8.59 1.96 -17.07
N MET A 206 8.11 1.76 -18.30
CA MET A 206 8.92 1.19 -19.38
C MET A 206 10.10 2.09 -19.77
N ASP A 207 9.91 3.41 -19.73
CA ASP A 207 10.98 4.39 -19.93
C ASP A 207 12.09 4.19 -18.88
N LYS A 208 11.71 4.07 -17.59
CA LYS A 208 12.68 3.86 -16.48
C LYS A 208 13.33 2.49 -16.44
N LEU A 209 12.64 1.44 -16.89
CA LEU A 209 13.22 0.09 -17.04
C LEU A 209 14.11 -0.05 -18.28
N GLY A 210 13.99 0.87 -19.23
CA GLY A 210 14.74 0.86 -20.48
C GLY A 210 14.58 -0.43 -21.28
N LYS A 211 15.65 -0.85 -21.99
CA LYS A 211 15.63 -2.03 -22.88
C LYS A 211 15.37 -3.35 -22.14
N SER A 212 15.59 -3.39 -20.83
CA SER A 212 15.38 -4.58 -20.01
C SER A 212 13.89 -4.85 -19.75
N GLY A 213 13.04 -3.82 -19.85
CA GLY A 213 11.62 -3.87 -19.49
C GLY A 213 10.80 -4.81 -20.35
N LYS A 214 9.96 -5.62 -19.71
CA LYS A 214 8.93 -6.46 -20.32
C LYS A 214 7.61 -6.27 -19.59
N VAL A 215 6.51 -6.31 -20.34
CA VAL A 215 5.16 -6.25 -19.76
C VAL A 215 4.53 -7.63 -19.89
N VAL A 216 4.08 -8.17 -18.75
CA VAL A 216 3.34 -9.43 -18.68
C VAL A 216 1.90 -9.12 -18.30
N TYR A 217 0.96 -9.62 -19.11
CA TYR A 217 -0.47 -9.50 -18.88
C TYR A 217 -1.02 -10.83 -18.38
N ALA A 218 -1.47 -10.87 -17.13
CA ALA A 218 -2.07 -12.04 -16.50
C ALA A 218 -3.50 -12.31 -17.01
N SER A 219 -3.61 -12.65 -18.30
CA SER A 219 -4.88 -12.91 -19.00
C SER A 219 -5.47 -14.30 -18.74
N ASP A 220 -4.69 -15.18 -18.12
CA ASP A 220 -5.02 -16.57 -17.80
C ASP A 220 -5.89 -16.72 -16.54
N PHE A 221 -6.14 -15.61 -15.82
CA PHE A 221 -7.03 -15.58 -14.67
C PHE A 221 -8.18 -14.62 -14.93
N LYS A 222 -9.30 -15.21 -15.32
CA LYS A 222 -10.54 -14.47 -15.52
C LYS A 222 -11.52 -14.91 -14.45
N ILE A 223 -11.78 -14.02 -13.50
CA ILE A 223 -12.92 -14.20 -12.61
C ILE A 223 -14.15 -13.83 -13.45
N ASP A 224 -14.94 -14.84 -13.82
CA ASP A 224 -16.13 -14.69 -14.66
C ASP A 224 -17.23 -14.00 -13.82
N ARG A 225 -17.09 -12.69 -13.63
CA ARG A 225 -17.98 -11.84 -12.83
C ARG A 225 -19.03 -11.19 -13.71
N LYS A 226 -20.30 -11.50 -13.47
CA LYS A 226 -21.39 -10.62 -13.87
C LYS A 226 -21.58 -9.59 -12.78
N ILE A 227 -21.26 -8.35 -13.11
CA ILE A 227 -21.49 -7.20 -12.24
C ILE A 227 -22.71 -6.46 -12.77
N TYR A 228 -23.75 -6.36 -11.96
CA TYR A 228 -24.89 -5.49 -12.25
C TYR A 228 -24.56 -4.11 -11.70
N VAL A 229 -24.45 -3.12 -12.59
CA VAL A 229 -24.15 -1.75 -12.21
C VAL A 229 -25.43 -0.92 -12.20
N ASN A 230 -25.76 -0.37 -11.03
CA ASN A 230 -26.89 0.53 -10.84
C ASN A 230 -26.40 1.88 -10.31
N GLU A 231 -26.67 2.95 -11.04
CA GLU A 231 -26.44 4.31 -10.55
C GLU A 231 -27.63 4.77 -9.73
N LEU A 232 -27.37 5.24 -8.52
CA LEU A 232 -28.37 5.78 -7.61
C LEU A 232 -28.41 7.30 -7.72
N GLU A 233 -29.59 7.90 -7.63
CA GLU A 233 -29.71 9.35 -7.48
C GLU A 233 -29.30 9.77 -6.06
N LYS A 234 -29.95 9.24 -5.02
CA LYS A 234 -29.56 9.28 -3.59
C LYS A 234 -30.41 8.25 -2.84
N ASP A 235 -29.83 7.18 -2.31
CA ASP A 235 -30.53 6.29 -1.34
C ASP A 235 -29.64 5.13 -0.82
N GLU A 236 -28.33 5.33 -0.72
CA GLU A 236 -27.38 4.25 -0.44
C GLU A 236 -27.64 3.57 0.91
N ILE A 237 -28.17 4.30 1.89
CA ILE A 237 -28.51 3.77 3.23
C ILE A 237 -29.71 2.83 3.17
N SER A 238 -30.75 3.15 2.38
CA SER A 238 -31.93 2.28 2.30
C SER A 238 -31.66 1.03 1.47
N ILE A 239 -30.88 1.14 0.40
CA ILE A 239 -30.40 -0.03 -0.35
C ILE A 239 -29.54 -0.93 0.55
N ALA A 240 -28.63 -0.36 1.36
CA ALA A 240 -27.84 -1.14 2.30
C ALA A 240 -28.72 -1.90 3.30
N ASP A 241 -29.72 -1.23 3.88
CA ASP A 241 -30.67 -1.83 4.82
C ASP A 241 -31.50 -2.95 4.17
N GLU A 242 -32.06 -2.72 2.99
CA GLU A 242 -32.80 -3.71 2.21
C GLU A 242 -31.95 -4.96 1.93
N LYS A 243 -30.74 -4.79 1.40
CA LYS A 243 -29.85 -5.90 1.04
C LYS A 243 -29.39 -6.70 2.26
N VAL A 244 -29.14 -6.04 3.39
CA VAL A 244 -28.83 -6.74 4.64
C VAL A 244 -30.03 -7.56 5.13
N LYS A 245 -31.26 -7.04 5.00
CA LYS A 245 -32.50 -7.75 5.35
C LYS A 245 -32.78 -8.93 4.42
N GLU A 246 -32.38 -8.87 3.15
CA GLU A 246 -32.35 -10.02 2.22
C GLU A 246 -31.32 -11.09 2.62
N GLY A 247 -30.49 -10.83 3.64
CA GLY A 247 -29.46 -11.75 4.12
C GLY A 247 -28.13 -11.66 3.36
N LYS A 248 -27.94 -10.65 2.51
CA LYS A 248 -26.69 -10.40 1.78
C LYS A 248 -25.63 -9.79 2.71
N ARG A 249 -24.36 -10.08 2.44
CA ARG A 249 -23.23 -9.33 2.99
C ARG A 249 -22.96 -8.09 2.14
N VAL A 250 -23.08 -6.92 2.76
CA VAL A 250 -23.00 -5.62 2.10
C VAL A 250 -21.73 -4.88 2.51
N LEU A 251 -21.01 -4.38 1.51
CA LEU A 251 -19.93 -3.42 1.68
C LEU A 251 -20.40 -2.04 1.21
N LEU A 252 -20.45 -1.07 2.13
CA LEU A 252 -20.77 0.32 1.85
C LEU A 252 -19.50 1.18 1.94
N VAL A 253 -19.09 1.80 0.83
CA VAL A 253 -17.83 2.56 0.75
C VAL A 253 -18.09 4.03 0.49
N TYR A 254 -17.56 4.89 1.36
CA TYR A 254 -17.52 6.33 1.18
C TYR A 254 -16.10 6.79 0.86
N ASN A 255 -15.96 7.86 0.09
CA ASN A 255 -14.64 8.44 -0.18
C ASN A 255 -14.09 9.19 1.05
N THR A 256 -14.95 9.64 1.97
CA THR A 256 -14.55 10.41 3.15
C THR A 256 -14.83 9.68 4.46
N ARG A 257 -13.96 9.91 5.45
CA ARG A 257 -14.13 9.40 6.82
C ARG A 257 -15.46 9.86 7.44
N MET A 258 -15.80 11.15 7.30
CA MET A 258 -17.02 11.70 7.88
C MET A 258 -18.28 11.08 7.25
N GLY A 259 -18.31 10.90 5.93
CA GLY A 259 -19.42 10.21 5.26
C GLY A 259 -19.62 8.79 5.77
N ALA A 260 -18.53 8.03 5.97
CA ALA A 260 -18.58 6.69 6.54
C ALA A 260 -19.10 6.68 8.00
N ILE A 261 -18.68 7.63 8.84
CA ILE A 261 -19.15 7.75 10.23
C ILE A 261 -20.64 8.11 10.29
N GLU A 262 -21.09 9.06 9.48
CA GLU A 262 -22.50 9.45 9.42
C GLU A 262 -23.40 8.29 8.97
N ALA A 263 -22.98 7.56 7.93
CA ALA A 263 -23.68 6.38 7.45
C ALA A 263 -23.75 5.27 8.50
N TYR A 264 -22.64 5.03 9.21
CA TYR A 264 -22.56 4.06 10.30
C TYR A 264 -23.63 4.33 11.37
N TRP A 265 -23.77 5.58 11.81
CA TRP A 265 -24.79 5.95 12.81
C TRP A 265 -26.21 5.77 12.29
N LYS A 266 -26.50 6.25 11.06
CA LYS A 266 -27.83 6.08 10.44
C LYS A 266 -28.23 4.61 10.30
N LEU A 267 -27.28 3.74 9.96
CA LEU A 267 -27.53 2.30 9.83
C LEU A 267 -27.75 1.65 11.20
N LYS A 268 -27.04 2.10 12.23
CA LYS A 268 -27.29 1.68 13.62
C LYS A 268 -28.67 2.11 14.13
N GLU A 269 -29.09 3.34 13.85
CA GLU A 269 -30.41 3.87 14.21
C GLU A 269 -31.54 3.04 13.56
N ARG A 270 -31.29 2.45 12.39
CA ARG A 270 -32.21 1.50 11.73
C ARG A 270 -32.18 0.09 12.32
N GLY A 271 -31.45 -0.15 13.41
CA GLY A 271 -31.37 -1.43 14.10
C GLY A 271 -30.38 -2.42 13.48
N LEU A 272 -29.53 -1.99 12.55
CA LEU A 272 -28.48 -2.84 11.98
C LEU A 272 -27.24 -2.86 12.87
N SER A 273 -26.36 -3.81 12.61
CA SER A 273 -25.06 -3.95 13.30
C SER A 273 -23.89 -3.76 12.32
N PRO A 274 -23.69 -2.55 11.76
CA PRO A 274 -22.57 -2.28 10.86
C PRO A 274 -21.23 -2.38 11.60
N ILE A 275 -20.17 -2.72 10.88
CA ILE A 275 -18.79 -2.50 11.29
C ILE A 275 -18.23 -1.32 10.51
N LEU A 276 -17.71 -0.30 11.21
CA LEU A 276 -16.99 0.81 10.61
C LEU A 276 -15.48 0.55 10.57
N ILE A 277 -14.84 0.76 9.41
CA ILE A 277 -13.38 0.70 9.25
C ILE A 277 -12.84 1.85 8.37
N HIS A 278 -11.76 2.48 8.82
CA HIS A 278 -11.04 3.56 8.12
C HIS A 278 -9.63 3.76 8.69
N SER A 279 -8.84 4.67 8.13
CA SER A 279 -7.42 4.84 8.48
C SER A 279 -7.14 5.37 9.90
N LYS A 280 -8.10 6.05 10.53
CA LYS A 280 -7.97 6.65 11.90
C LYS A 280 -8.36 5.71 13.06
N PHE A 281 -8.22 4.40 12.88
CA PHE A 281 -8.26 3.43 13.98
C PHE A 281 -6.85 3.06 14.41
N SER A 282 -6.66 2.85 15.72
CA SER A 282 -5.42 2.32 16.28
C SER A 282 -5.11 0.95 15.70
N LYS A 283 -3.86 0.51 15.77
CA LYS A 283 -3.49 -0.81 15.26
C LYS A 283 -4.29 -1.91 15.97
N LYS A 284 -4.43 -1.79 17.29
CA LYS A 284 -5.25 -2.68 18.11
C LYS A 284 -6.71 -2.73 17.64
N ASP A 285 -7.39 -1.58 17.57
CA ASP A 285 -8.81 -1.55 17.23
C ASP A 285 -9.07 -1.95 15.77
N ARG A 286 -8.11 -1.66 14.87
CA ARG A 286 -8.16 -2.11 13.48
C ARG A 286 -8.13 -3.63 13.39
N ILE A 287 -7.24 -4.30 14.12
CA ILE A 287 -7.16 -5.77 14.16
C ILE A 287 -8.49 -6.34 14.66
N ASP A 288 -9.02 -5.80 15.76
CA ASP A 288 -10.29 -6.26 16.33
C ASP A 288 -11.46 -6.09 15.36
N LYS A 289 -11.49 -4.99 14.60
CA LYS A 289 -12.50 -4.74 13.56
C LYS A 289 -12.34 -5.68 12.37
N VAL A 290 -11.12 -5.85 11.86
CA VAL A 290 -10.83 -6.76 10.74
C VAL A 290 -11.22 -8.20 11.08
N ASN A 291 -10.95 -8.66 12.30
CA ASN A 291 -11.35 -10.00 12.74
C ASN A 291 -12.88 -10.19 12.70
N LYS A 292 -13.65 -9.13 13.00
CA LYS A 292 -15.12 -9.16 12.98
C LYS A 292 -15.72 -8.99 11.58
N ILE A 293 -14.97 -8.46 10.60
CA ILE A 293 -15.47 -8.21 9.24
C ILE A 293 -15.95 -9.49 8.56
N ASN A 294 -15.26 -10.62 8.79
CA ASN A 294 -15.59 -11.90 8.14
C ASN A 294 -17.00 -12.40 8.48
N ASP A 295 -17.47 -12.15 9.71
CA ASP A 295 -18.79 -12.56 10.17
C ASP A 295 -19.86 -11.45 10.02
N ALA A 296 -19.44 -10.24 9.63
CA ALA A 296 -20.34 -9.11 9.50
C ALA A 296 -21.20 -9.18 8.23
N LYS A 297 -22.49 -8.88 8.40
CA LYS A 297 -23.42 -8.66 7.28
C LYS A 297 -23.28 -7.30 6.64
N LEU A 298 -22.76 -6.30 7.36
CA LEU A 298 -22.67 -4.93 6.90
C LEU A 298 -21.36 -4.31 7.34
N VAL A 299 -20.56 -3.87 6.38
CA VAL A 299 -19.32 -3.14 6.62
C VAL A 299 -19.41 -1.79 5.95
N VAL A 300 -19.16 -0.74 6.72
CA VAL A 300 -19.02 0.63 6.24
C VAL A 300 -17.54 0.97 6.25
N SER A 301 -17.00 1.41 5.12
CA SER A 301 -15.57 1.62 4.95
C SER A 301 -15.24 2.89 4.17
N THR A 302 -13.98 3.31 4.25
CA THR A 302 -13.34 4.16 3.24
C THR A 302 -12.45 3.33 2.31
N GLN A 303 -11.51 3.97 1.59
CA GLN A 303 -10.53 3.33 0.69
C GLN A 303 -9.69 2.23 1.35
N VAL A 304 -9.66 2.15 2.68
CA VAL A 304 -8.87 1.12 3.40
C VAL A 304 -9.27 -0.31 3.04
N ILE A 305 -10.50 -0.54 2.56
CA ILE A 305 -10.96 -1.87 2.11
C ILE A 305 -10.32 -2.30 0.78
N GLU A 306 -9.81 -1.34 0.00
CA GLU A 306 -9.13 -1.60 -1.28
C GLU A 306 -7.80 -2.34 -1.01
N ALA A 307 -7.14 -2.00 0.10
CA ALA A 307 -5.85 -2.52 0.50
C ALA A 307 -5.95 -3.70 1.49
N GLY A 308 -5.56 -4.90 1.06
CA GLY A 308 -5.11 -5.97 1.96
C GLY A 308 -6.14 -6.72 2.82
N ILE A 309 -7.43 -6.36 2.82
CA ILE A 309 -8.46 -7.10 3.59
C ILE A 309 -9.01 -8.26 2.73
N ASP A 310 -8.67 -9.50 3.09
CA ASP A 310 -9.10 -10.73 2.39
C ASP A 310 -10.51 -11.15 2.80
N THR A 311 -11.50 -10.31 2.52
CA THR A 311 -12.94 -10.63 2.67
C THR A 311 -13.66 -10.42 1.35
N SER A 312 -14.73 -11.19 1.13
CA SER A 312 -15.63 -11.04 -0.01
C SER A 312 -17.04 -10.67 0.44
N PHE A 313 -17.72 -9.83 -0.33
CA PHE A 313 -19.11 -9.39 -0.10
C PHE A 313 -20.01 -9.82 -1.26
N ASP A 314 -21.33 -9.82 -1.01
CA ASP A 314 -22.34 -10.10 -2.04
C ASP A 314 -22.72 -8.84 -2.82
N VAL A 315 -22.75 -7.69 -2.11
CA VAL A 315 -23.16 -6.39 -2.66
C VAL A 315 -22.14 -5.33 -2.31
N LEU A 316 -21.71 -4.55 -3.30
CA LEU A 316 -20.98 -3.31 -3.10
C LEU A 316 -21.92 -2.13 -3.33
N ILE A 317 -21.93 -1.20 -2.39
CA ILE A 317 -22.56 0.11 -2.53
C ILE A 317 -21.43 1.11 -2.33
N THR A 318 -21.11 1.91 -3.34
CA THR A 318 -19.93 2.77 -3.31
C THR A 318 -20.22 4.16 -3.81
N GLU A 319 -19.60 5.15 -3.17
CA GLU A 319 -19.52 6.50 -3.72
C GLU A 319 -18.77 6.45 -5.05
N ALA A 320 -19.21 7.23 -6.03
CA ALA A 320 -18.51 7.38 -7.30
C ALA A 320 -17.06 7.83 -7.05
N CYS A 321 -16.13 7.18 -7.74
CA CYS A 321 -14.68 7.35 -7.57
C CYS A 321 -13.98 7.13 -8.92
N PRO A 322 -12.68 7.43 -9.02
CA PRO A 322 -11.88 7.08 -10.18
C PRO A 322 -11.92 5.59 -10.54
N SER A 323 -11.63 5.29 -11.80
CA SER A 323 -11.70 3.92 -12.37
C SER A 323 -10.87 2.90 -11.60
N HIS A 324 -9.65 3.25 -11.15
CA HIS A 324 -8.78 2.33 -10.41
C HIS A 324 -9.39 1.93 -9.04
N ASN A 325 -9.89 2.88 -8.25
CA ASN A 325 -10.56 2.58 -6.98
C ASN A 325 -11.83 1.76 -7.22
N LEU A 326 -12.61 2.08 -8.25
CA LEU A 326 -13.85 1.37 -8.54
C LEU A 326 -13.59 -0.10 -8.88
N ILE A 327 -12.57 -0.38 -9.69
CA ILE A 327 -12.14 -1.75 -10.03
C ILE A 327 -11.71 -2.50 -8.77
N GLN A 328 -10.95 -1.87 -7.87
CA GLN A 328 -10.49 -2.49 -6.63
C GLN A 328 -11.62 -2.78 -5.65
N ARG A 329 -12.53 -1.81 -5.45
CA ARG A 329 -13.73 -1.98 -4.63
C ARG A 329 -14.61 -3.10 -5.19
N ALA A 330 -14.86 -3.12 -6.50
CA ALA A 330 -15.60 -4.20 -7.15
C ALA A 330 -14.87 -5.55 -7.05
N GLY A 331 -13.54 -5.54 -6.96
CA GLY A 331 -12.72 -6.72 -6.67
C GLY A 331 -13.03 -7.40 -5.34
N ARG A 332 -13.63 -6.67 -4.37
CA ARG A 332 -14.11 -7.21 -3.07
C ARG A 332 -15.50 -7.85 -3.15
N VAL A 333 -16.13 -7.85 -4.32
CA VAL A 333 -17.38 -8.55 -4.57
C VAL A 333 -17.08 -9.80 -5.41
N ALA A 334 -17.14 -10.96 -4.77
CA ALA A 334 -16.93 -12.24 -5.43
C ALA A 334 -17.52 -13.39 -4.60
N ARG A 335 -18.54 -14.06 -5.13
CA ARG A 335 -19.00 -15.34 -4.59
C ARG A 335 -18.25 -16.48 -5.28
N TYR A 336 -17.37 -17.19 -4.56
CA TYR A 336 -16.96 -18.52 -5.01
C TYR A 336 -18.23 -19.37 -5.18
N GLY A 337 -18.49 -19.87 -6.40
CA GLY A 337 -19.53 -20.87 -6.59
C GLY A 337 -19.33 -22.03 -5.61
N LYS A 338 -20.41 -22.66 -5.14
CA LYS A 338 -20.31 -23.86 -4.29
C LYS A 338 -19.35 -24.85 -4.95
N GLY A 339 -18.27 -25.22 -4.25
CA GLY A 339 -17.25 -26.15 -4.76
C GLY A 339 -16.15 -25.54 -5.65
N GLY A 340 -15.99 -24.21 -5.65
CA GLY A 340 -14.90 -23.55 -6.39
C GLY A 340 -15.09 -23.48 -7.91
N LYS A 341 -16.27 -23.85 -8.42
CA LYS A 341 -16.63 -23.80 -9.84
C LYS A 341 -18.00 -23.13 -10.02
N GLY A 342 -18.10 -22.08 -10.85
CA GLY A 342 -19.34 -21.39 -11.19
C GLY A 342 -19.15 -19.92 -11.59
N LYS A 343 -20.13 -19.34 -12.31
CA LYS A 343 -20.18 -17.90 -12.63
C LYS A 343 -20.34 -17.09 -11.34
N LEU A 344 -19.53 -16.04 -11.19
CA LEU A 344 -19.62 -15.13 -10.06
C LEU A 344 -20.65 -14.04 -10.37
N GLU A 345 -21.66 -13.86 -9.52
CA GLU A 345 -22.63 -12.77 -9.64
C GLU A 345 -22.44 -11.83 -8.45
N GLY A 346 -22.32 -10.54 -8.74
CA GLY A 346 -22.15 -9.48 -7.76
C GLY A 346 -23.01 -8.27 -8.14
N GLU A 347 -23.56 -7.60 -7.13
CA GLU A 347 -24.37 -6.40 -7.33
C GLU A 347 -23.53 -5.18 -6.94
N VAL A 348 -23.42 -4.20 -7.82
CA VAL A 348 -22.70 -2.94 -7.57
C VAL A 348 -23.65 -1.76 -7.75
N TYR A 349 -23.83 -1.02 -6.67
CA TYR A 349 -24.56 0.23 -6.64
C TYR A 349 -23.58 1.39 -6.50
N ILE A 350 -23.70 2.39 -7.38
CA ILE A 350 -22.84 3.57 -7.37
C ILE A 350 -23.70 4.78 -7.04
N PHE A 351 -23.43 5.44 -5.91
CA PHE A 351 -24.10 6.68 -5.53
C PHE A 351 -23.23 7.91 -5.87
N PRO A 352 -23.81 9.11 -5.96
CA PRO A 352 -23.11 10.27 -6.52
C PRO A 352 -21.87 10.67 -5.74
N PHE A 353 -20.92 11.24 -6.47
CA PHE A 353 -19.69 11.79 -5.92
C PHE A 353 -19.97 12.98 -4.99
N SER A 354 -19.38 13.00 -3.80
CA SER A 354 -19.52 14.09 -2.83
C SER A 354 -18.72 15.35 -3.18
N GLY A 355 -17.88 15.31 -4.22
CA GLY A 355 -17.01 16.43 -4.61
C GLY A 355 -15.72 16.54 -3.80
N LYS A 356 -15.36 15.52 -3.03
CA LYS A 356 -14.20 15.52 -2.12
C LYS A 356 -13.22 14.40 -2.47
N VAL A 357 -11.96 14.56 -2.05
CA VAL A 357 -10.85 13.58 -2.19
C VAL A 357 -10.29 13.45 -3.60
N TYR A 358 -11.15 13.28 -4.62
CA TYR A 358 -10.73 13.02 -6.00
C TYR A 358 -11.00 14.18 -6.94
N ASN A 359 -10.32 14.18 -8.09
CA ASN A 359 -10.58 15.10 -9.18
C ASN A 359 -11.97 14.83 -9.79
N GLU A 360 -12.82 15.85 -9.82
CA GLU A 360 -14.20 15.72 -10.31
C GLU A 360 -14.28 15.30 -11.79
N GLY A 361 -13.35 15.78 -12.63
CA GLY A 361 -13.29 15.44 -14.05
C GLY A 361 -13.01 13.96 -14.27
N GLU A 362 -12.10 13.38 -13.48
CA GLU A 362 -11.77 11.95 -13.55
C GLU A 362 -12.96 11.07 -13.12
N VAL A 363 -13.65 11.45 -12.04
CA VAL A 363 -14.83 10.72 -11.57
C VAL A 363 -15.94 10.79 -12.62
N LYS A 364 -16.18 11.95 -13.22
CA LYS A 364 -17.17 12.12 -14.30
C LYS A 364 -16.86 11.25 -15.52
N GLU A 365 -15.61 11.21 -15.96
CA GLU A 365 -15.20 10.36 -17.09
C GLU A 365 -15.33 8.86 -16.74
N THR A 366 -15.00 8.47 -15.50
CA THR A 366 -15.21 7.11 -15.01
C THR A 366 -16.70 6.72 -15.11
N MET A 367 -17.59 7.57 -14.58
CA MET A 367 -19.04 7.30 -14.63
C MET A 367 -19.60 7.29 -16.06
N LYS A 368 -19.09 8.13 -16.95
CA LYS A 368 -19.45 8.10 -18.38
C LYS A 368 -19.08 6.77 -19.03
N ARG A 369 -17.89 6.22 -18.72
CA ARG A 369 -17.45 4.91 -19.22
C ARG A 369 -18.29 3.77 -18.63
N VAL A 370 -18.59 3.83 -17.34
CA VAL A 370 -19.49 2.87 -16.66
C VAL A 370 -20.85 2.82 -17.35
N ARG A 371 -21.46 3.97 -17.66
CA ARG A 371 -22.75 4.03 -18.40
C ARG A 371 -22.68 3.38 -19.77
N LYS A 372 -21.57 3.61 -20.49
CA LYS A 372 -21.36 3.14 -21.85
C LYS A 372 -21.09 1.63 -21.90
N LEU A 373 -20.23 1.14 -21.02
CA LEU A 373 -19.71 -0.22 -21.04
C LEU A 373 -20.54 -1.18 -20.20
N LYS A 374 -21.18 -0.68 -19.14
CA LYS A 374 -21.93 -1.48 -18.14
C LYS A 374 -21.10 -2.61 -17.52
N THR A 375 -19.78 -2.43 -17.45
CA THR A 375 -18.85 -3.34 -16.79
C THR A 375 -17.95 -2.58 -15.84
N ILE A 376 -17.33 -3.30 -14.89
CA ILE A 376 -16.30 -2.78 -14.00
C ILE A 376 -15.08 -3.69 -14.13
N ASP A 377 -14.23 -3.37 -15.07
CA ASP A 377 -12.97 -4.07 -15.38
C ASP A 377 -11.93 -3.08 -15.92
N GLU A 378 -10.77 -3.57 -16.35
CA GLU A 378 -9.65 -2.75 -16.85
C GLU A 378 -10.01 -1.84 -18.03
N SER A 379 -11.10 -2.12 -18.78
CA SER A 379 -11.57 -1.24 -19.85
C SER A 379 -12.05 0.12 -19.35
N LEU A 380 -12.32 0.27 -18.04
CA LEU A 380 -12.62 1.55 -17.42
C LEU A 380 -11.38 2.44 -17.26
N LEU A 381 -10.17 1.88 -17.26
CA LEU A 381 -8.94 2.62 -16.94
C LEU A 381 -8.74 3.81 -17.89
N ILE A 382 -8.58 4.98 -17.30
CA ILE A 382 -8.35 6.24 -18.01
C ILE A 382 -6.83 6.45 -18.08
N GLU A 383 -6.31 6.67 -19.28
CA GLU A 383 -4.90 7.02 -19.45
C GLU A 383 -4.63 8.39 -18.84
N ARG A 384 -3.70 8.45 -17.89
CA ARG A 384 -3.25 9.71 -17.27
C ARG A 384 -1.90 10.12 -17.82
N ASP A 385 -1.62 11.42 -17.75
CA ASP A 385 -0.32 11.98 -18.10
C ASP A 385 0.56 12.13 -16.84
N TYR A 386 1.15 11.01 -16.43
CA TYR A 386 2.01 10.96 -15.24
C TYR A 386 3.25 11.84 -15.35
N THR A 387 3.67 12.27 -16.54
CA THR A 387 4.83 13.16 -16.70
C THR A 387 4.63 14.51 -16.04
N LYS A 388 3.37 14.93 -15.85
CA LYS A 388 3.00 16.17 -15.14
C LYS A 388 2.80 15.98 -13.65
N GLU A 389 2.57 14.75 -13.20
CA GLU A 389 2.32 14.42 -11.80
C GLU A 389 3.64 14.18 -11.05
N ILE A 390 4.69 13.74 -11.74
CA ILE A 390 6.01 13.48 -11.15
C ILE A 390 6.64 14.77 -10.61
N ASP A 391 7.11 14.71 -9.36
CA ASP A 391 8.04 15.71 -8.83
C ASP A 391 9.41 15.56 -9.51
N SER A 392 9.56 16.26 -10.64
CA SER A 392 10.78 16.20 -11.46
C SER A 392 12.02 16.77 -10.78
N ILE A 393 11.84 17.72 -9.83
CA ILE A 393 12.94 18.29 -9.05
C ILE A 393 13.46 17.23 -8.10
N LEU A 394 12.56 16.61 -7.33
CA LEU A 394 12.93 15.53 -6.43
C LEU A 394 13.57 14.35 -7.19
N ALA A 395 12.99 13.93 -8.31
CA ALA A 395 13.52 12.83 -9.11
C ALA A 395 14.97 13.11 -9.58
N ARG A 396 15.25 14.36 -9.96
CA ARG A 396 16.61 14.80 -10.32
C ARG A 396 17.54 14.78 -9.11
N ASP A 397 17.10 15.28 -7.95
CA ASP A 397 17.90 15.27 -6.73
C ASP A 397 18.28 13.85 -6.32
N LEU A 398 17.32 12.91 -6.37
CA LEU A 398 17.56 11.49 -6.08
C LEU A 398 18.55 10.85 -7.05
N SER A 399 18.45 11.17 -8.35
CA SER A 399 19.43 10.71 -9.35
C SER A 399 20.84 11.23 -9.06
N VAL A 400 20.98 12.48 -8.62
CA VAL A 400 22.28 13.06 -8.23
C VAL A 400 22.83 12.40 -6.96
N ILE A 401 21.95 12.15 -5.97
CA ILE A 401 22.33 11.47 -4.73
C ILE A 401 22.94 10.11 -5.02
N ASP A 402 22.37 9.39 -5.98
CA ASP A 402 22.83 8.07 -6.35
C ASP A 402 24.16 8.08 -7.11
N ASN A 403 24.19 8.82 -8.22
CA ASN A 403 25.31 8.83 -9.18
C ASN A 403 26.57 9.53 -8.64
N SER A 404 26.43 10.38 -7.64
CA SER A 404 27.57 11.12 -7.10
C SER A 404 28.18 10.44 -5.88
N VAL A 405 29.43 9.99 -6.02
CA VAL A 405 30.25 9.47 -4.91
C VAL A 405 30.51 10.55 -3.85
N PHE A 406 30.46 11.84 -4.22
CA PHE A 406 30.64 12.96 -3.30
C PHE A 406 29.39 13.35 -2.53
N VAL A 407 28.24 12.73 -2.82
CA VAL A 407 27.02 12.94 -2.06
C VAL A 407 26.97 11.94 -0.92
N ASP A 408 27.06 12.44 0.32
CA ASP A 408 26.98 11.66 1.55
C ASP A 408 25.64 11.91 2.26
N TYR A 409 25.46 11.25 3.40
CA TYR A 409 24.25 11.42 4.23
C TYR A 409 24.02 12.88 4.69
N LYS A 410 25.05 13.74 4.75
CA LYS A 410 24.90 15.14 5.21
C LYS A 410 24.15 15.97 4.18
N LYS A 411 24.46 15.78 2.90
CA LYS A 411 23.74 16.43 1.79
C LYS A 411 22.29 15.92 1.71
N VAL A 412 22.08 14.62 1.85
CA VAL A 412 20.73 14.05 1.87
C VAL A 412 19.93 14.52 3.08
N LYS A 413 20.57 14.60 4.26
CA LYS A 413 19.97 15.20 5.46
C LYS A 413 19.48 16.62 5.17
N SER A 414 20.31 17.45 4.55
CA SER A 414 19.93 18.83 4.21
C SER A 414 18.77 18.88 3.22
N LEU A 415 18.74 18.00 2.22
CA LEU A 415 17.59 17.86 1.33
C LEU A 415 16.32 17.52 2.13
N TYR A 416 16.39 16.50 2.99
CA TYR A 416 15.27 16.05 3.82
C TYR A 416 14.76 17.17 4.75
N GLU A 417 15.65 17.96 5.35
CA GLU A 417 15.29 19.14 6.17
C GLU A 417 14.55 20.22 5.38
N ASN A 418 14.80 20.33 4.08
CA ASN A 418 14.15 21.31 3.21
C ASN A 418 12.79 20.85 2.69
N ILE A 419 12.67 19.57 2.32
CA ILE A 419 11.46 19.03 1.67
C ILE A 419 10.53 18.27 2.63
N CYS A 420 10.94 18.09 3.88
CA CYS A 420 10.27 17.39 4.99
C CYS A 420 10.02 15.90 4.81
N SER A 421 9.82 15.45 3.57
CA SER A 421 9.50 14.08 3.19
C SER A 421 9.87 13.87 1.72
N ILE A 422 10.58 12.77 1.46
CA ILE A 422 11.00 12.33 0.12
C ILE A 422 9.86 11.58 -0.57
N THR A 423 9.04 10.84 0.17
CA THR A 423 8.11 9.88 -0.44
C THR A 423 6.66 10.26 -0.28
N ARG A 424 6.33 11.38 0.37
CA ARG A 424 4.94 11.80 0.61
C ARG A 424 4.85 13.32 0.64
N GLU A 425 3.73 13.87 0.19
CA GLU A 425 3.42 15.29 0.39
C GLU A 425 3.18 15.65 1.87
N THR A 426 2.60 14.75 2.65
CA THR A 426 2.29 14.98 4.06
C THR A 426 2.96 13.96 4.99
N SER A 427 3.60 14.48 6.04
CA SER A 427 4.18 13.71 7.12
C SER A 427 3.10 13.21 8.08
N ILE A 428 3.32 12.02 8.67
CA ILE A 428 2.38 11.42 9.64
C ILE A 428 2.97 11.55 11.05
N ILE A 429 2.16 12.10 11.96
CA ILE A 429 2.46 12.21 13.39
C ILE A 429 1.57 11.24 14.16
N LEU A 430 2.09 10.62 15.22
CA LEU A 430 1.30 9.73 16.07
C LEU A 430 0.40 10.53 17.00
N GLY A 431 -0.89 10.23 16.98
CA GLY A 431 -1.91 10.71 17.91
C GLY A 431 -2.21 9.67 18.97
N PHE A 432 -1.86 9.94 20.22
CA PHE A 432 -2.03 9.02 21.35
C PHE A 432 -3.32 9.33 22.12
N PRO A 433 -4.14 8.32 22.47
CA PRO A 433 -5.33 8.56 23.27
C PRO A 433 -4.97 9.05 24.68
N PRO A 434 -5.92 9.64 25.45
CA PRO A 434 -5.61 10.30 26.72
C PRO A 434 -4.84 9.42 27.71
N ASN A 435 -5.12 8.12 27.74
CA ASN A 435 -4.67 7.19 28.77
C ASN A 435 -3.68 6.12 28.27
N SER A 436 -3.05 6.31 27.09
CA SER A 436 -2.03 5.37 26.60
C SER A 436 -0.91 6.06 25.84
N ASP A 437 0.31 5.63 26.13
CA ASP A 437 1.52 6.01 25.41
C ASP A 437 2.05 4.84 24.55
N ASN A 438 1.25 3.76 24.44
CA ASN A 438 1.59 2.62 23.60
C ASN A 438 1.35 2.97 22.12
N VAL A 439 2.37 2.72 21.29
CA VAL A 439 2.31 2.95 19.83
C VAL A 439 1.19 2.14 19.18
N ASP A 440 0.84 0.96 19.70
CA ASP A 440 -0.26 0.14 19.17
C ASP A 440 -1.65 0.78 19.39
N ASP A 441 -1.77 1.70 20.36
CA ASP A 441 -2.98 2.47 20.63
C ASP A 441 -3.01 3.81 19.88
N ALA A 442 -1.89 4.22 19.27
CA ALA A 442 -1.79 5.47 18.54
C ALA A 442 -2.45 5.41 17.15
N ILE A 443 -2.84 6.57 16.65
CA ILE A 443 -3.41 6.73 15.31
C ILE A 443 -2.65 7.75 14.46
N PRO A 444 -2.62 7.57 13.13
CA PRO A 444 -1.93 8.51 12.26
C PRO A 444 -2.66 9.85 12.25
N LEU A 445 -1.92 10.95 12.35
CA LEU A 445 -2.37 12.34 12.18
C LEU A 445 -1.62 12.99 11.02
N THR A 446 -2.29 13.88 10.28
CA THR A 446 -1.59 14.82 9.40
C THR A 446 -0.84 15.86 10.25
N GLU A 447 0.16 16.53 9.66
CA GLU A 447 0.80 17.66 10.36
C GLU A 447 -0.21 18.75 10.73
N GLU A 448 -1.19 19.03 9.88
CA GLU A 448 -2.23 20.02 10.17
C GLU A 448 -3.09 19.64 11.38
N GLU A 449 -3.52 18.38 11.48
CA GLU A 449 -4.26 17.86 12.62
C GLU A 449 -3.41 17.97 13.91
N ALA A 450 -2.14 17.56 13.85
CA ALA A 450 -1.23 17.66 14.98
C ALA A 450 -0.97 19.12 15.40
N ILE A 451 -0.78 20.03 14.44
CA ILE A 451 -0.58 21.47 14.71
C ILE A 451 -1.81 22.08 15.38
N LYS A 452 -3.03 21.73 14.96
CA LYS A 452 -4.26 22.18 15.63
C LYS A 452 -4.28 21.75 17.09
N ILE A 453 -3.93 20.49 17.36
CA ILE A 453 -3.85 19.96 18.74
C ILE A 453 -2.79 20.71 19.55
N ILE A 454 -1.57 20.88 19.00
CA ILE A 454 -0.47 21.58 19.68
C ILE A 454 -0.83 23.04 19.97
N LYS A 455 -1.47 23.74 19.02
CA LYS A 455 -1.92 25.13 19.23
C LYS A 455 -2.94 25.25 20.36
N SER A 456 -3.81 24.25 20.53
CA SER A 456 -4.81 24.26 21.59
C SER A 456 -4.25 23.97 23.00
N LYS A 457 -3.21 23.14 23.11
CA LYS A 457 -2.71 22.61 24.40
C LYS A 457 -1.27 23.00 24.76
N GLY A 458 -0.52 23.61 23.82
CA GLY A 458 0.91 23.87 23.98
C GLY A 458 1.72 22.60 24.22
N SER A 459 2.81 22.70 24.99
CA SER A 459 3.71 21.57 25.29
C SER A 459 3.04 20.40 26.03
N SER A 460 1.88 20.62 26.66
CA SER A 460 1.11 19.53 27.31
C SER A 460 0.49 18.55 26.30
N ALA A 461 0.49 18.89 25.01
CA ALA A 461 0.09 17.98 23.96
C ALA A 461 1.10 16.85 23.72
N PHE A 462 2.38 17.03 24.06
CA PHE A 462 3.43 16.10 23.63
C PHE A 462 3.44 14.82 24.45
N VAL A 463 3.74 13.71 23.76
CA VAL A 463 4.04 12.41 24.37
C VAL A 463 5.54 12.13 24.22
N GLY A 464 6.21 11.72 25.29
CA GLY A 464 7.67 11.64 25.35
C GLY A 464 8.27 12.90 26.01
N ASN A 465 9.21 13.57 25.33
CA ASN A 465 9.84 14.76 25.89
C ASN A 465 8.91 15.98 25.88
N SER A 466 8.33 16.32 27.04
CA SER A 466 7.39 17.44 27.22
C SER A 466 8.06 18.77 27.59
N ASN A 467 9.37 18.79 27.83
CA ASN A 467 10.10 19.96 28.34
C ASN A 467 10.52 20.95 27.24
N ILE A 468 10.12 20.71 26.00
CA ILE A 468 10.52 21.48 24.82
C ILE A 468 9.30 22.24 24.28
N LYS A 469 9.50 23.53 23.99
CA LYS A 469 8.53 24.32 23.20
C LYS A 469 8.91 24.18 21.73
N LEU A 470 8.18 23.33 21.00
CA LEU A 470 8.23 23.36 19.55
C LEU A 470 7.29 24.46 19.04
N TYR A 471 7.83 25.36 18.24
CA TYR A 471 7.01 26.25 17.42
C TYR A 471 6.55 25.46 16.20
N ALA A 472 5.28 25.59 15.83
CA ALA A 472 4.73 24.96 14.63
C ALA A 472 5.41 25.56 13.37
N GLY A 473 6.51 24.92 12.93
CA GLY A 473 7.28 25.25 11.74
C GLY A 473 7.07 24.24 10.61
N LYS A 474 7.77 24.45 9.50
CA LYS A 474 7.85 23.44 8.41
C LYS A 474 8.52 22.17 8.96
N CYS A 475 8.03 21.00 8.55
CA CYS A 475 8.56 19.68 8.91
C CYS A 475 8.38 19.33 10.40
N LEU A 476 7.17 19.49 10.96
CA LEU A 476 6.90 19.21 12.37
C LEU A 476 7.32 17.79 12.78
N GLN A 477 7.08 16.79 11.93
CA GLN A 477 7.49 15.40 12.22
C GLN A 477 9.01 15.29 12.48
N LEU A 478 9.82 15.98 11.68
CA LEU A 478 11.27 15.94 11.80
C LEU A 478 11.74 16.61 13.10
N GLU A 479 11.15 17.76 13.44
CA GLU A 479 11.44 18.44 14.71
C GLU A 479 11.04 17.59 15.91
N MET A 480 9.92 16.88 15.85
CA MET A 480 9.52 15.94 16.90
C MET A 480 10.54 14.81 17.06
N ILE A 481 11.01 14.22 15.96
CA ILE A 481 12.04 13.16 15.99
C ILE A 481 13.35 13.67 16.59
N LYS A 482 13.81 14.87 16.21
CA LYS A 482 15.05 15.50 16.73
C LYS A 482 15.00 15.71 18.24
N ASN A 483 13.81 16.00 18.77
CA ASN A 483 13.57 16.35 20.17
C ASN A 483 13.07 15.17 21.02
N ASP A 484 13.08 13.95 20.48
CA ASP A 484 12.60 12.72 21.14
C ASP A 484 11.13 12.84 21.61
N ILE A 485 10.30 13.48 20.78
CA ILE A 485 8.85 13.56 20.95
C ILE A 485 8.21 12.46 20.10
N LEU A 486 7.44 11.59 20.74
CA LEU A 486 6.81 10.43 20.11
C LEU A 486 5.55 10.78 19.32
N GLY A 487 4.83 11.81 19.75
CA GLY A 487 3.55 12.17 19.16
C GLY A 487 2.83 13.28 19.93
N VAL A 488 1.53 13.39 19.66
CA VAL A 488 0.62 14.33 20.34
C VAL A 488 -0.56 13.60 20.97
N ARG A 489 -1.09 14.12 22.07
CA ARG A 489 -2.20 13.53 22.81
C ARG A 489 -3.55 14.05 22.31
N ILE A 490 -4.35 13.14 21.75
CA ILE A 490 -5.72 13.40 21.30
C ILE A 490 -6.71 13.23 22.45
N GLN A 491 -7.77 14.03 22.48
CA GLN A 491 -8.83 13.92 23.49
C GLN A 491 -9.96 13.00 23.00
N ASP A 492 -10.34 13.13 21.73
CA ASP A 492 -11.55 12.52 21.19
C ASP A 492 -11.28 11.22 20.43
N TYR A 493 -10.64 10.27 21.09
CA TYR A 493 -10.55 8.90 20.57
C TYR A 493 -11.71 8.04 21.07
N ASN A 494 -12.44 7.43 20.14
CA ASN A 494 -13.49 6.48 20.46
C ASN A 494 -13.19 5.15 19.73
N SER A 495 -13.04 4.04 20.47
CA SER A 495 -12.76 2.72 19.87
C SER A 495 -13.81 2.25 18.83
N GLU A 496 -15.03 2.78 18.89
CA GLU A 496 -16.12 2.47 17.99
C GLU A 496 -15.97 3.17 16.64
N ILE A 497 -15.60 4.46 16.64
CA ILE A 497 -15.57 5.34 15.44
C ILE A 497 -14.17 5.90 15.10
N GLY A 498 -13.15 5.54 15.88
CA GLY A 498 -11.76 5.96 15.75
C GLY A 498 -11.54 7.39 16.21
N GLY A 499 -10.46 8.01 15.73
CA GLY A 499 -10.18 9.43 15.97
C GLY A 499 -11.02 10.35 15.08
N VAL A 500 -11.65 11.34 15.70
CA VAL A 500 -12.43 12.40 15.04
C VAL A 500 -11.82 13.76 15.39
N TYR A 501 -11.51 14.57 14.38
CA TYR A 501 -10.90 15.91 14.51
C TYR A 501 -11.40 16.85 13.43
#